data_AF-A0A224XPY7-F1
#
_entry.id   AF-A0A224XPY7-F1
#
_cell.length_a   1.000
_cell.length_b   1.000
_cell.length_c   1.000
_cell.angle_alpha   90.00
_cell.angle_beta   90.00
_cell.angle_gamma   90.00
#
_symmetry.space_group_name_H-M   'P 1'
#
loop_
_entity.id
_entity.type
_entity.pdbx_description
1 polymer ?
#
loop_
_entity_poly.entity_id
_entity_poly.type
_entity_poly.pdbx_seq_one_letter_code
_entity_poly.pdbx_strand_id
1 'polypeptide(L)'
;MFPKRTLFICTILLQLVNIYTLEADENESGARLLVSKQILNKYIVENMDLVVKYTIYNIGNSAAVNVMLSDTSFKPEVFLPAGGQLNVKIPRVPPVSNLTHTVVLRPVRVGFYNFSAAEVTYRNSDESTQVQVAISSEPGEGYIVAFRDYDKKFSPHLLDWAAFAVMTFPSLAIPFLLWWSSKSKYESMSKQKKNKD
;
A
#
# COMPACT_ATOMS: atom_id res chain seq x y z
N MET A 1 -39.49 0.38 -54.73
CA MET A 1 -38.29 1.10 -55.21
C MET A 1 -38.20 2.40 -54.43
N PHE A 2 -37.48 2.42 -53.29
CA PHE A 2 -37.38 3.64 -52.49
C PHE A 2 -36.64 4.73 -53.30
N PRO A 3 -37.10 5.99 -53.30
CA PRO A 3 -36.45 7.04 -54.08
C PRO A 3 -35.02 7.22 -53.57
N LYS A 4 -34.02 7.20 -54.46
CA LYS A 4 -32.60 7.41 -54.09
C LYS A 4 -32.39 8.69 -53.27
N ARG A 5 -33.24 9.70 -53.46
CA ARG A 5 -33.27 10.95 -52.68
C ARG A 5 -33.67 10.76 -51.21
N THR A 6 -34.64 9.87 -50.94
CA THR A 6 -35.09 9.57 -49.57
C THR A 6 -34.02 8.79 -48.79
N LEU A 7 -33.32 7.87 -49.46
CA LEU A 7 -32.18 7.15 -48.87
C LEU A 7 -31.00 8.08 -48.55
N PHE A 8 -30.73 9.07 -49.41
CA PHE A 8 -29.66 10.06 -49.19
C PHE A 8 -29.98 11.02 -48.04
N ILE A 9 -31.23 11.47 -47.93
CA ILE A 9 -31.66 12.31 -46.80
C ILE A 9 -31.61 11.52 -45.48
N CYS A 10 -32.02 10.25 -45.48
CA CYS A 10 -32.01 9.41 -44.28
C CYS A 10 -30.59 9.11 -43.78
N THR A 11 -29.62 8.94 -44.69
CA THR A 11 -28.21 8.73 -44.33
C THR A 11 -27.55 9.99 -43.75
N ILE A 12 -27.88 11.17 -44.27
CA ILE A 12 -27.44 12.45 -43.68
C ILE A 12 -28.04 12.65 -42.29
N LEU A 13 -29.33 12.34 -42.11
CA LEU A 13 -30.00 12.42 -40.80
C LEU A 13 -29.39 11.46 -39.77
N LEU A 14 -29.06 10.22 -40.17
CA LEU A 14 -28.37 9.24 -39.33
C LEU A 14 -26.95 9.68 -38.95
N GLN A 15 -26.22 10.35 -39.85
CA GLN A 15 -24.90 10.90 -39.56
C GLN A 15 -24.98 12.10 -38.59
N LEU A 16 -25.95 12.99 -38.77
CA LEU A 16 -26.16 14.12 -37.86
C LEU A 16 -26.54 13.62 -36.45
N VAL A 17 -27.43 12.64 -36.34
CA VAL A 17 -27.80 12.04 -35.04
C VAL A 17 -26.58 11.41 -34.34
N ASN A 18 -25.69 10.74 -35.07
CA ASN A 18 -24.45 10.18 -34.49
C ASN A 18 -23.49 11.26 -33.96
N ILE A 19 -23.40 12.41 -34.63
CA ILE A 19 -22.56 13.53 -34.20
C ILE A 19 -23.14 14.16 -32.91
N TYR A 20 -24.46 14.36 -32.83
CA TYR A 20 -25.11 14.87 -31.62
C TYR A 20 -24.98 13.92 -30.43
N THR A 21 -24.96 12.60 -30.64
CA THR A 21 -24.76 11.63 -29.54
C THR A 21 -23.34 11.61 -29.00
N LEU A 22 -22.33 12.03 -29.77
CA LEU A 22 -20.94 12.08 -29.32
C LEU A 22 -20.65 13.29 -28.42
N GLU A 23 -21.32 14.43 -28.64
CA GLU A 23 -21.17 15.63 -27.79
C GLU A 23 -21.94 15.53 -26.46
N ALA A 24 -22.92 14.63 -26.36
CA ALA A 24 -23.73 14.49 -25.14
C ALA A 24 -22.95 13.86 -23.96
N ASP A 25 -21.86 13.13 -24.22
CA ASP A 25 -21.07 12.46 -23.17
C ASP A 25 -20.00 13.36 -22.51
N GLU A 26 -19.68 14.53 -23.09
CA GLU A 26 -18.74 15.50 -22.49
C GLU A 26 -19.39 16.41 -21.42
N ASN A 27 -20.71 16.29 -21.20
CA ASN A 27 -21.50 17.28 -20.45
C ASN A 27 -21.69 17.02 -18.95
N GLU A 28 -21.04 16.04 -18.34
CA GLU A 28 -20.85 16.10 -16.88
C GLU A 28 -19.67 17.02 -16.54
N SER A 29 -19.90 18.32 -16.75
CA SER A 29 -19.02 19.42 -16.35
C SER A 29 -18.97 19.53 -14.82
N GLY A 30 -18.19 18.66 -14.18
CA GLY A 30 -18.03 18.66 -12.74
C GLY A 30 -16.80 17.86 -12.29
N ALA A 31 -16.36 18.11 -11.07
CA ALA A 31 -15.31 17.31 -10.47
C ALA A 31 -15.90 15.93 -10.15
N ARG A 32 -15.14 14.88 -10.39
CA ARG A 32 -15.53 13.51 -10.07
C ARG A 32 -14.37 12.87 -9.33
N LEU A 33 -14.59 12.51 -8.07
CA LEU A 33 -13.55 11.93 -7.22
C LEU A 33 -13.67 10.42 -7.14
N LEU A 34 -12.57 9.73 -7.42
CA LEU A 34 -12.36 8.32 -7.08
C LEU A 34 -11.41 8.23 -5.89
N VAL A 35 -11.73 7.38 -4.93
CA VAL A 35 -10.94 7.27 -3.70
C VAL A 35 -10.46 5.83 -3.53
N SER A 36 -9.16 5.66 -3.35
CA SER A 36 -8.54 4.37 -3.08
C SER A 36 -7.98 4.37 -1.66
N LYS A 37 -8.39 3.38 -0.86
CA LYS A 37 -7.85 3.11 0.47
C LYS A 37 -7.02 1.83 0.39
N GLN A 38 -5.79 1.90 0.90
CA GLN A 38 -4.85 0.78 0.89
C GLN A 38 -4.16 0.66 2.25
N ILE A 39 -4.05 -0.57 2.74
CA ILE A 39 -3.22 -0.91 3.89
C ILE A 39 -1.86 -1.35 3.33
N LEU A 40 -0.80 -0.64 3.70
CA LEU A 40 0.53 -0.89 3.12
C LEU A 40 1.28 -2.03 3.82
N ASN A 41 0.87 -2.38 5.04
CA ASN A 41 1.52 -3.43 5.82
C ASN A 41 1.07 -4.83 5.35
N LYS A 42 2.03 -5.73 5.15
CA LYS A 42 1.75 -7.15 4.89
C LYS A 42 1.23 -7.89 6.12
N TYR A 43 1.74 -7.53 7.31
CA TYR A 43 1.32 -8.09 8.59
C TYR A 43 0.84 -6.94 9.47
N ILE A 44 -0.35 -7.11 10.05
CA ILE A 44 -0.91 -6.20 11.02
C ILE A 44 -0.63 -6.81 12.38
N VAL A 45 0.10 -6.10 13.23
CA VAL A 45 0.58 -6.64 14.49
C VAL A 45 0.28 -5.67 15.60
N GLU A 46 -0.19 -6.23 16.71
CA GLU A 46 -0.43 -5.52 17.95
C GLU A 46 0.78 -4.64 18.33
N ASN A 47 0.51 -3.40 18.74
CA ASN A 47 1.49 -2.40 19.17
C ASN A 47 2.53 -1.99 18.11
N MET A 48 2.38 -2.40 16.85
CA MET A 48 3.22 -1.96 15.74
C MET A 48 2.48 -0.99 14.82
N ASP A 49 3.24 -0.18 14.08
CA ASP A 49 2.66 0.87 13.24
C ASP A 49 2.00 0.27 11.97
N LEU A 50 0.71 0.59 11.81
CA LEU A 50 -0.13 0.30 10.66
C LEU A 50 -0.27 1.56 9.81
N VAL A 51 0.14 1.47 8.55
CA VAL A 51 0.11 2.59 7.60
C VAL A 51 -1.05 2.41 6.65
N VAL A 52 -1.98 3.37 6.67
CA VAL A 52 -3.14 3.44 5.80
C VAL A 52 -2.96 4.60 4.83
N LYS A 53 -3.01 4.30 3.53
CA LYS A 53 -2.86 5.26 2.45
C LYS A 53 -4.22 5.50 1.79
N TYR A 54 -4.63 6.76 1.74
CA TYR A 54 -5.78 7.25 0.99
C TYR A 54 -5.26 8.00 -0.23
N THR A 55 -5.74 7.63 -1.42
CA THR A 55 -5.43 8.35 -2.66
C THR A 55 -6.72 8.81 -3.29
N ILE A 56 -6.87 10.10 -3.44
CA ILE A 56 -8.02 10.75 -4.07
C ILE A 56 -7.58 11.13 -5.48
N TYR A 57 -8.32 10.66 -6.48
CA TYR A 57 -8.11 10.94 -7.89
C TYR A 57 -9.27 11.81 -8.39
N ASN A 58 -8.97 12.97 -8.94
CA ASN A 58 -9.97 13.76 -9.66
C ASN A 58 -9.92 13.41 -11.14
N ILE A 59 -10.93 12.68 -11.60
CA ILE A 59 -11.10 12.30 -13.02
C ILE A 59 -12.03 13.27 -13.77
N GLY A 60 -12.57 14.28 -13.08
CA GLY A 60 -13.41 15.30 -13.69
C GLY A 60 -12.63 16.44 -14.33
N ASN A 61 -13.33 17.21 -15.16
CA ASN A 61 -12.75 18.34 -15.89
C ASN A 61 -12.69 19.64 -15.06
N SER A 62 -13.31 19.68 -13.87
CA SER A 62 -13.22 20.80 -12.93
C SER A 62 -12.55 20.41 -11.61
N ALA A 63 -12.12 21.42 -10.85
CA ALA A 63 -11.49 21.20 -9.55
C ALA A 63 -12.55 20.85 -8.48
N ALA A 64 -12.27 19.84 -7.66
CA ALA A 64 -13.07 19.54 -6.48
C ALA A 64 -12.69 20.50 -5.34
N VAL A 65 -13.68 21.04 -4.64
CA VAL A 65 -13.49 22.07 -3.62
C VAL A 65 -14.06 21.61 -2.29
N ASN A 66 -13.45 22.04 -1.18
CA ASN A 66 -13.85 21.66 0.18
C ASN A 66 -13.95 20.14 0.36
N VAL A 67 -12.94 19.43 -0.12
CA VAL A 67 -12.86 17.98 0.00
C VAL A 67 -12.61 17.62 1.46
N MET A 68 -13.47 16.81 2.06
CA MET A 68 -13.35 16.36 3.45
C MET A 68 -13.30 14.84 3.46
N LEU A 69 -12.12 14.32 3.80
CA LEU A 69 -11.89 12.90 4.03
C LEU A 69 -12.24 12.60 5.49
N SER A 70 -13.10 11.60 5.72
CA SER A 70 -13.49 11.15 7.04
C SER A 70 -13.54 9.62 7.06
N ASP A 71 -12.78 9.01 7.97
CA ASP A 71 -12.78 7.56 8.15
C ASP A 71 -13.20 7.18 9.58
N THR A 72 -14.44 6.68 9.70
CA THR A 72 -15.05 6.21 10.95
C THR A 72 -14.81 4.72 11.21
N SER A 73 -14.14 4.02 10.28
CA SER A 73 -13.88 2.59 10.39
C SER A 73 -12.89 2.25 11.49
N PHE A 74 -12.05 3.20 11.93
CA PHE A 74 -11.03 2.98 12.96
C PHE A 74 -11.49 3.49 14.33
N LYS A 75 -11.86 2.55 15.21
CA LYS A 75 -12.31 2.88 16.57
C LYS A 75 -11.11 3.13 17.51
N PRO A 76 -11.14 4.17 18.35
CA PRO A 76 -10.07 4.47 19.32
C PRO A 76 -9.76 3.34 20.31
N GLU A 77 -10.73 2.46 20.59
CA GLU A 77 -10.55 1.30 21.47
C GLU A 77 -9.65 0.21 20.89
N VAL A 78 -9.55 0.16 19.55
CA VAL A 78 -8.79 -0.86 18.82
C VAL A 78 -7.55 -0.25 18.19
N PHE A 79 -7.63 0.99 17.70
CA PHE A 79 -6.55 1.69 17.03
C PHE A 79 -6.23 3.01 17.71
N LEU A 80 -4.97 3.20 18.07
CA LEU A 80 -4.45 4.47 18.56
C LEU A 80 -3.84 5.26 17.41
N PRO A 81 -4.18 6.55 17.23
CA PRO A 81 -3.53 7.37 16.23
C PRO A 81 -2.07 7.64 16.64
N ALA A 82 -1.12 7.24 15.79
CA ALA A 82 0.30 7.49 15.99
C ALA A 82 0.79 8.68 15.13
N GLY A 83 0.16 8.89 13.97
CA GLY A 83 0.50 10.00 13.08
C GLY A 83 -0.57 10.27 12.02
N GLY A 84 -0.69 11.53 11.60
CA GLY A 84 -1.74 11.96 10.68
C GLY A 84 -3.11 12.06 11.35
N GLN A 85 -4.13 12.33 10.53
CA GLN A 85 -5.50 12.53 10.99
C GLN A 85 -6.45 11.71 10.11
N LEU A 86 -7.42 11.02 10.73
CA LEU A 86 -8.47 10.28 10.02
C LEU A 86 -9.52 11.21 9.39
N ASN A 87 -9.64 12.43 9.91
CA ASN A 87 -10.50 13.48 9.40
C ASN A 87 -9.64 14.64 8.91
N VAL A 88 -9.63 14.90 7.61
CA VAL A 88 -8.82 15.96 7.00
C VAL A 88 -9.64 16.77 6.02
N LYS A 89 -9.53 18.09 6.14
CA LYS A 89 -10.08 19.04 5.18
C LYS A 89 -9.00 19.43 4.17
N ILE A 90 -9.27 19.14 2.92
CA ILE A 90 -8.46 19.49 1.76
C ILE A 90 -9.17 20.64 1.03
N PRO A 91 -8.52 21.79 0.82
CA PRO A 91 -9.19 22.96 0.26
C PRO A 91 -9.61 22.75 -1.20
N ARG A 92 -8.73 22.17 -2.02
CA ARG A 92 -8.95 22.01 -3.46
C ARG A 92 -8.14 20.83 -4.01
N VAL A 93 -8.73 20.06 -4.92
CA VAL A 93 -8.05 19.05 -5.74
C VAL A 93 -8.21 19.43 -7.21
N PRO A 94 -7.12 19.78 -7.92
CA PRO A 94 -7.18 20.17 -9.34
C PRO A 94 -7.80 19.07 -10.24
N PRO A 95 -8.31 19.43 -11.43
CA PRO A 95 -8.76 18.44 -12.41
C PRO A 95 -7.58 17.57 -12.87
N VAL A 96 -7.86 16.31 -13.21
CA VAL A 96 -6.88 15.33 -13.72
C VAL A 96 -5.64 15.23 -12.82
N SER A 97 -5.84 15.26 -11.50
CA SER A 97 -4.76 15.24 -10.51
C SER A 97 -5.08 14.29 -9.35
N ASN A 98 -4.05 13.89 -8.62
CA ASN A 98 -4.16 13.01 -7.47
C ASN A 98 -3.57 13.63 -6.21
N LEU A 99 -4.20 13.33 -5.08
CA LEU A 99 -3.73 13.70 -3.75
C LEU A 99 -3.66 12.45 -2.88
N THR A 100 -2.51 12.26 -2.23
CA THR A 100 -2.29 11.16 -1.30
C THR A 100 -2.23 11.67 0.13
N HIS A 101 -3.02 11.05 1.01
CA HIS A 101 -2.99 11.28 2.45
C HIS A 101 -2.69 9.96 3.16
N THR A 102 -1.80 10.00 4.14
CA THR A 102 -1.37 8.79 4.86
C THR A 102 -1.61 8.98 6.36
N VAL A 103 -2.15 7.95 6.99
CA VAL A 103 -2.40 7.90 8.44
C VAL A 103 -1.66 6.70 9.01
N VAL A 104 -1.02 6.92 10.16
CA VAL A 104 -0.33 5.88 10.93
C VAL A 104 -1.13 5.62 12.19
N LEU A 105 -1.56 4.38 12.35
CA LEU A 105 -2.32 3.89 13.48
C LEU A 105 -1.55 2.78 14.18
N ARG A 106 -1.86 2.51 15.44
CA ARG A 106 -1.29 1.40 16.19
C ARG A 106 -2.43 0.53 16.74
N PRO A 107 -2.58 -0.73 16.31
CA PRO A 107 -3.61 -1.61 16.83
C PRO A 107 -3.23 -2.08 18.23
N VAL A 108 -4.19 -2.09 19.15
CA VAL A 108 -4.00 -2.47 20.56
C VAL A 108 -4.68 -3.81 20.87
N ARG A 109 -5.69 -4.21 20.10
CA ARG A 109 -6.40 -5.48 20.31
C ARG A 109 -6.12 -6.45 19.15
N VAL A 110 -5.88 -7.70 19.52
CA VAL A 110 -5.69 -8.83 18.62
C VAL A 110 -7.05 -9.35 18.16
N GLY A 111 -7.13 -9.79 16.91
CA GLY A 111 -8.34 -10.39 16.35
C GLY A 111 -8.63 -9.98 14.92
N PHE A 112 -9.75 -10.46 14.40
CA PHE A 112 -10.26 -10.04 13.09
C PHE A 112 -10.83 -8.63 13.18
N TYR A 113 -10.49 -7.81 12.18
CA TYR A 113 -10.99 -6.46 12.05
C TYR A 113 -11.39 -6.16 10.62
N ASN A 114 -12.55 -5.53 10.45
CA ASN A 114 -13.08 -5.15 9.15
C ASN A 114 -12.65 -3.72 8.81
N PHE A 115 -11.83 -3.60 7.76
CA PHE A 115 -11.44 -2.30 7.21
C PHE A 115 -12.46 -1.89 6.15
N SER A 116 -13.50 -1.16 6.58
CA SER A 116 -14.54 -0.63 5.69
C SER A 116 -14.05 0.59 4.91
N ALA A 117 -14.87 1.07 3.99
CA ALA A 117 -14.59 2.28 3.23
C ALA A 117 -14.51 3.53 4.13
N ALA A 118 -13.72 4.51 3.67
CA ALA A 118 -13.75 5.88 4.12
C ALA A 118 -14.72 6.71 3.25
N GLU A 119 -15.29 7.76 3.83
CA GLU A 119 -16.18 8.69 3.15
C GLU A 119 -15.42 9.97 2.80
N VAL A 120 -15.62 10.45 1.57
CA VAL A 120 -15.08 11.72 1.09
C VAL A 120 -16.21 12.58 0.60
N THR A 121 -16.44 13.72 1.26
CA THR A 121 -17.44 14.70 0.82
C THR A 121 -16.76 15.85 0.09
N TYR A 122 -17.36 16.36 -0.99
CA TYR A 122 -16.76 17.42 -1.80
C TYR A 122 -17.82 18.23 -2.57
N ARG A 123 -17.39 19.31 -3.21
CA ARG A 123 -18.21 20.11 -4.16
C ARG A 123 -17.59 20.05 -5.56
N ASN A 124 -18.44 19.99 -6.58
CA ASN A 124 -18.04 19.78 -7.98
C ASN A 124 -17.36 21.00 -8.62
N SER A 125 -17.68 22.19 -8.14
CA SER A 125 -17.12 23.47 -8.57
C SER A 125 -17.22 24.50 -7.45
N ASP A 126 -16.51 25.62 -7.60
CA ASP A 126 -16.55 26.74 -6.65
C ASP A 126 -17.97 27.33 -6.51
N GLU A 127 -18.78 27.28 -7.57
CA GLU A 127 -20.15 27.81 -7.58
C GLU A 127 -21.21 26.79 -7.13
N SER A 128 -20.88 25.49 -7.15
CA SER A 128 -21.81 24.45 -6.74
C SER A 128 -22.00 24.43 -5.21
N THR A 129 -23.25 24.49 -4.76
CA THR A 129 -23.61 24.33 -3.34
C THR A 129 -23.92 22.89 -2.95
N GLN A 130 -24.14 22.02 -3.95
CA GLN A 130 -24.45 20.61 -3.74
C GLN A 130 -23.20 19.85 -3.28
N VAL A 131 -23.33 19.15 -2.15
CA VAL A 131 -22.28 18.27 -1.62
C VAL A 131 -22.44 16.90 -2.27
N GLN A 132 -21.36 16.42 -2.89
CA GLN A 132 -21.23 15.06 -3.40
C GLN A 132 -20.49 14.20 -2.40
N VAL A 133 -20.77 12.89 -2.43
CA VAL A 133 -20.15 11.88 -1.58
C VAL A 133 -19.46 10.86 -2.47
N ALA A 134 -18.18 10.62 -2.20
CA ALA A 134 -17.40 9.54 -2.78
C ALA A 134 -17.00 8.57 -1.66
N ILE A 135 -17.00 7.28 -1.99
CA ILE A 135 -16.66 6.20 -1.07
C ILE A 135 -15.34 5.59 -1.52
N SER A 136 -14.45 5.27 -0.58
CA SER A 136 -13.19 4.62 -0.90
C SER A 136 -13.33 3.13 -1.18
N SER A 137 -12.31 2.54 -1.78
CA SER A 137 -12.16 1.08 -1.77
C SER A 137 -12.19 0.50 -0.35
N GLU A 138 -12.60 -0.77 -0.24
CA GLU A 138 -12.63 -1.51 1.03
C GLU A 138 -11.54 -2.59 1.00
N PRO A 139 -10.49 -2.48 1.84
CA PRO A 139 -9.47 -3.51 1.94
C PRO A 139 -10.01 -4.87 2.43
N GLY A 140 -11.14 -4.88 3.14
CA GLY A 140 -11.80 -6.09 3.64
C GLY A 140 -11.42 -6.45 5.07
N GLU A 141 -11.60 -7.72 5.43
CA GLU A 141 -11.22 -8.23 6.76
C GLU A 141 -9.71 -8.51 6.82
N GLY A 142 -9.05 -8.01 7.87
CA GLY A 142 -7.68 -8.37 8.18
C GLY A 142 -7.55 -8.90 9.59
N TYR A 143 -6.58 -9.79 9.80
CA TYR A 143 -6.28 -10.35 11.10
C TYR A 143 -5.12 -9.62 11.76
N ILE A 144 -5.36 -9.07 12.94
CA ILE A 144 -4.35 -8.45 13.79
C ILE A 144 -3.67 -9.56 14.59
N VAL A 145 -2.39 -9.76 14.35
CA VAL A 145 -1.56 -10.78 15.01
C VAL A 145 -1.03 -10.24 16.34
N ALA A 146 -1.02 -11.09 17.38
CA ALA A 146 -0.39 -10.76 18.65
C ALA A 146 1.12 -10.54 18.47
N PHE A 147 1.68 -9.53 19.14
CA PHE A 147 3.11 -9.21 19.00
C PHE A 147 4.00 -10.41 19.30
N ARG A 148 3.70 -11.15 20.37
CA ARG A 148 4.43 -12.37 20.76
C ARG A 148 4.48 -13.43 19.66
N ASP A 149 3.37 -13.64 18.94
CA ASP A 149 3.29 -14.71 17.94
C ASP A 149 3.92 -14.29 16.62
N TYR A 150 3.94 -12.98 16.34
CA TYR A 150 4.75 -12.40 15.27
C TYR A 150 6.24 -12.51 15.60
N ASP A 151 6.65 -12.10 16.80
CA ASP A 151 8.05 -12.13 17.24
C ASP A 151 8.65 -13.54 17.19
N LYS A 152 7.91 -14.56 17.63
CA LYS A 152 8.34 -15.97 17.48
C LYS A 152 8.67 -16.39 16.05
N LYS A 153 7.98 -15.84 15.05
CA LYS A 153 8.13 -16.24 13.64
C LYS A 153 9.16 -15.39 12.90
N PHE A 154 9.32 -14.13 13.30
CA PHE A 154 10.08 -13.14 12.56
C PHE A 154 11.26 -12.53 13.33
N SER A 155 11.46 -12.91 14.61
CA SER A 155 12.58 -12.41 15.40
C SER A 155 13.90 -13.02 14.92
N PRO A 156 14.88 -12.19 14.54
CA PRO A 156 16.22 -12.68 14.26
C PRO A 156 16.87 -13.04 15.60
N HIS A 157 17.00 -14.34 15.88
CA HIS A 157 17.63 -14.88 17.10
C HIS A 157 19.17 -14.72 17.05
N LEU A 158 19.66 -13.56 16.64
CA LEU A 158 21.06 -13.31 16.30
C LEU A 158 21.99 -13.53 17.50
N LEU A 159 21.58 -13.07 18.68
CA LEU A 159 22.35 -13.25 19.91
C LEU A 159 22.40 -14.72 20.34
N ASP A 160 21.30 -15.46 20.17
CA ASP A 160 21.27 -16.88 20.50
C ASP A 160 22.16 -17.69 19.55
N TRP A 161 22.14 -17.36 18.25
CA TRP A 161 23.06 -17.93 17.27
C TRP A 161 24.53 -17.57 17.56
N ALA A 162 24.81 -16.33 17.98
CA ALA A 162 26.14 -15.92 18.37
C ALA A 162 26.63 -16.65 19.62
N ALA A 163 25.78 -16.78 20.64
CA ALA A 163 26.08 -17.54 21.85
C ALA A 163 26.35 -19.01 21.53
N PHE A 164 25.51 -19.63 20.67
CA PHE A 164 25.73 -20.99 20.20
C PHE A 164 27.06 -21.15 19.46
N ALA A 165 27.40 -20.21 18.58
CA ALA A 165 28.69 -20.21 17.89
C ALA A 165 29.85 -20.12 18.89
N VAL A 166 29.79 -19.22 19.87
CA VAL A 166 30.83 -19.07 20.90
C VAL A 166 30.98 -20.33 21.76
N MET A 167 29.87 -20.98 22.14
CA MET A 167 29.90 -22.19 22.98
C MET A 167 30.45 -23.41 22.23
N THR A 168 30.17 -23.52 20.94
CA THR A 168 30.64 -24.63 20.08
C THR A 168 32.00 -24.37 19.45
N PHE A 169 32.47 -23.13 19.45
CA PHE A 169 33.75 -22.77 18.85
C PHE A 169 34.95 -23.51 19.46
N PRO A 170 35.10 -23.68 20.79
CA PRO A 170 36.27 -24.37 21.36
C PRO A 170 36.37 -25.83 20.92
N SER A 171 35.25 -26.55 20.84
CA SER A 171 35.23 -27.96 20.45
C SER A 171 35.55 -28.17 18.97
N LEU A 172 35.34 -27.17 18.11
CA LEU A 172 35.75 -27.19 16.70
C LEU A 172 37.16 -26.63 16.49
N ALA A 173 37.49 -25.53 17.15
CA ALA A 173 38.73 -24.79 16.95
C ALA A 173 39.95 -25.53 17.53
N ILE A 174 39.85 -26.12 18.73
CA ILE A 174 40.99 -26.79 19.36
C ILE A 174 41.47 -27.99 18.51
N PRO A 175 40.61 -28.94 18.10
CA PRO A 175 41.05 -30.04 17.24
C PRO A 175 41.56 -29.57 15.88
N PHE A 176 40.93 -28.54 15.29
CA PHE A 176 41.38 -27.98 14.02
C PHE A 176 42.79 -27.38 14.10
N LEU A 177 43.09 -26.59 15.15
CA LEU A 177 44.41 -25.99 15.35
C LEU A 177 45.49 -27.05 15.58
N LEU A 178 45.18 -28.11 16.35
CA LEU A 178 46.08 -29.24 16.56
C LEU A 178 46.36 -30.01 15.27
N TRP A 179 45.33 -30.24 14.44
CA TRP A 179 45.49 -30.86 13.13
C TRP A 179 46.31 -29.98 12.17
N TRP A 180 46.00 -28.69 12.10
CA TRP A 180 46.67 -27.74 11.20
C TRP A 180 48.16 -27.61 11.51
N SER A 181 48.52 -27.49 12.79
CA SER A 181 49.92 -27.47 13.23
C SER A 181 50.64 -28.79 12.93
N SER A 182 49.96 -29.93 13.09
CA SER A 182 50.54 -31.23 12.75
C SER A 182 50.77 -31.38 11.25
N LYS A 183 49.76 -31.10 10.43
CA LYS A 183 49.83 -31.21 8.96
C LYS A 183 50.91 -30.30 8.38
N SER A 184 50.93 -29.03 8.77
CA SER A 184 51.94 -28.07 8.28
C SER A 184 53.36 -28.50 8.61
N LYS A 185 53.58 -29.14 9.77
CA LYS A 185 54.88 -29.71 10.16
C LYS A 185 55.27 -30.92 9.31
N TYR A 186 54.35 -31.84 9.02
CA TYR A 186 54.66 -33.00 8.17
C TYR A 186 54.89 -32.63 6.70
N GLU A 187 54.16 -31.64 6.17
CA GLU A 187 54.37 -31.15 4.80
C GLU A 187 55.69 -30.40 4.63
N SER A 188 56.16 -29.66 5.63
CA SER A 188 57.46 -28.99 5.56
C SER A 188 58.62 -29.98 5.60
N MET A 189 58.53 -31.01 6.45
CA MET A 189 59.51 -32.10 6.52
C MET A 189 59.55 -32.92 5.22
N SER A 190 58.39 -33.23 4.62
CA SER A 190 58.36 -33.97 3.35
C SER A 190 58.95 -33.16 2.19
N LYS A 191 58.69 -31.84 2.13
CA LYS A 191 59.31 -30.94 1.15
C LYS A 191 60.83 -30.80 1.36
N GLN A 192 61.31 -30.70 2.60
CA GLN A 192 62.75 -30.69 2.89
C GLN A 192 63.44 -31.98 2.48
N LYS A 193 62.80 -33.14 2.69
CA LYS A 193 63.34 -34.44 2.27
C LYS A 193 63.45 -34.54 0.75
N LYS A 194 62.46 -34.03 0.02
CA LYS A 194 62.42 -34.04 -1.45
C LYS A 194 63.42 -33.09 -2.14
N ASN A 195 63.94 -32.08 -1.43
CA ASN A 195 64.98 -31.16 -1.94
C ASN A 195 66.41 -31.62 -1.59
N LYS A 196 66.55 -32.70 -0.81
CA LYS A 196 67.84 -33.21 -0.34
C LYS A 196 68.33 -34.44 -1.12
N ASP A 197 67.43 -35.04 -1.89
CA ASP A 197 67.73 -36.02 -2.95
C ASP A 197 67.87 -35.28 -4.28
#